data_AF-A0A2V7HN42-F1
#
_entry.id   AF-A0A2V7HN42-F1
#
_cell.length_a   1.000
_cell.length_b   1.000
_cell.length_c   1.000
_cell.angle_alpha   90.00
_cell.angle_beta   90.00
_cell.angle_gamma   90.00
#
_symmetry.space_group_name_H-M   'P 1'
#
loop_
_entity.id
_entity.type
_entity.pdbx_description
1 polymer ?
#
loop_
_entity_poly.entity_id
_entity_poly.type
_entity_poly.pdbx_seq_one_letter_code
_entity_poly.pdbx_strand_id
1 'polypeptide(L)'
;RPRADFTYVTSSFVVVGDTEPEIAQQKHAVKQQIAFYASTRTYEPVLAVHGWQDLVPQLHRKSVEGDWKGMADLITDEMLETYAVVGSYANIATRLKERYAGLLDRTAFYQPYRQPTLDDPRLPKVIEEFNA
;
A
#
# COMPACT_ATOMS: atom_id res chain seq x y z
N ARG A 1 -28.79 3.59 -11.68
CA ARG A 1 -28.46 3.85 -10.27
C ARG A 1 -27.27 4.79 -10.22
N PRO A 2 -27.35 5.99 -9.60
CA PRO A 2 -26.21 6.90 -9.44
C PRO A 2 -25.13 6.33 -8.51
N ARG A 3 -23.92 6.92 -8.54
CA ARG A 3 -22.80 6.54 -7.65
C ARG A 3 -23.20 6.56 -6.17
N ALA A 4 -24.00 7.56 -5.77
CA ALA A 4 -24.48 7.73 -4.40
C ALA A 4 -25.36 6.58 -3.88
N ASP A 5 -25.85 5.69 -4.75
CA ASP A 5 -26.60 4.50 -4.34
C ASP A 5 -25.71 3.36 -3.82
N PHE A 6 -24.38 3.54 -3.85
CA PHE A 6 -23.40 2.52 -3.53
C PHE A 6 -22.33 3.06 -2.57
N THR A 7 -21.79 2.15 -1.77
CA THR A 7 -20.63 2.40 -0.92
C THR A 7 -19.42 1.67 -1.49
N TYR A 8 -18.39 2.43 -1.86
CA TYR A 8 -17.12 1.95 -2.40
C TYR A 8 -16.12 1.79 -1.27
N VAL A 9 -15.62 0.57 -1.11
CA VAL A 9 -14.70 0.20 -0.03
C VAL A 9 -13.55 -0.63 -0.60
N THR A 10 -12.34 -0.37 -0.14
CA THR A 10 -11.20 -1.28 -0.31
C THR A 10 -10.29 -1.22 0.90
N SER A 11 -9.35 -2.17 1.00
CA SER A 11 -8.18 -2.02 1.85
C SER A 11 -7.06 -1.37 1.05
N SER A 12 -6.38 -0.39 1.63
CA SER A 12 -5.32 0.38 0.98
C SER A 12 -3.96 -0.01 1.55
N PHE A 13 -2.95 -0.19 0.72
CA PHE A 13 -1.58 -0.29 1.23
C PHE A 13 -1.22 1.00 1.96
N VAL A 14 -0.83 0.87 3.22
CA VAL A 14 -0.44 1.99 4.07
C VAL A 14 0.90 1.67 4.71
N VAL A 15 1.83 2.61 4.62
CA VAL A 15 3.07 2.64 5.38
C VAL A 15 2.95 3.79 6.36
N VAL A 16 2.85 3.50 7.65
CA VAL A 16 2.69 4.50 8.71
C VAL A 16 3.70 4.28 9.83
N GLY A 17 4.35 5.36 10.25
CA GLY A 17 5.26 5.36 11.39
C GLY A 17 5.67 6.78 11.75
N ASP A 18 6.04 6.99 13.02
CA ASP A 18 6.53 8.29 13.49
C ASP A 18 8.07 8.33 13.54
N THR A 19 8.71 7.19 13.27
CA THR A 19 10.17 7.04 13.26
C THR A 19 10.66 6.39 11.98
N GLU A 20 11.90 6.71 11.59
CA GLU A 20 12.57 6.11 10.43
C GLU A 20 12.58 4.57 10.47
N PRO A 21 12.88 3.91 11.62
CA PRO A 21 12.85 2.44 11.68
C PRO A 21 11.45 1.84 11.47
N GLU A 22 10.39 2.47 12.04
CA GLU A 22 9.01 2.00 11.83
C GLU A 22 8.63 2.08 10.34
N ILE A 23 8.94 3.21 9.69
CA ILE A 23 8.67 3.41 8.27
C ILE A 23 9.47 2.42 7.43
N ALA A 24 10.78 2.29 7.65
CA ALA A 24 11.65 1.42 6.87
C ALA A 24 11.19 -0.05 6.90
N GLN A 25 10.80 -0.54 8.08
CA GLN A 25 10.30 -1.90 8.25
C GLN A 25 8.98 -2.14 7.50
N GLN A 26 8.06 -1.19 7.56
CA GLN A 26 6.81 -1.28 6.82
C GLN A 26 7.00 -1.12 5.30
N LYS A 27 7.86 -0.20 4.86
CA LYS A 27 8.22 -0.04 3.44
C LYS A 27 8.69 -1.38 2.87
N HIS A 28 9.62 -2.05 3.55
CA HIS A 28 10.13 -3.34 3.09
C HIS A 28 9.01 -4.38 2.93
N ALA A 29 8.13 -4.52 3.92
CA ALA A 29 7.04 -5.48 3.86
C ALA A 29 6.01 -5.17 2.77
N VAL A 30 5.66 -3.90 2.59
CA VAL A 30 4.74 -3.48 1.51
C VAL A 30 5.37 -3.68 0.14
N LYS A 31 6.66 -3.35 -0.03
CA LYS A 31 7.41 -3.65 -1.27
C LYS A 31 7.41 -5.13 -1.58
N GLN A 32 7.64 -5.99 -0.60
CA GLN A 32 7.57 -7.44 -0.80
C GLN A 32 6.17 -7.89 -1.23
N GLN A 33 5.10 -7.32 -0.65
CA GLN A 33 3.72 -7.64 -1.04
C GLN A 33 3.38 -7.16 -2.45
N ILE A 34 3.82 -5.95 -2.84
CA ILE A 34 3.69 -5.43 -4.20
C ILE A 34 4.42 -6.35 -5.18
N ALA A 35 5.66 -6.73 -4.86
CA ALA A 35 6.48 -7.62 -5.68
C ALA A 35 5.81 -8.99 -5.89
N PHE A 36 5.17 -9.53 -4.86
CA PHE A 36 4.41 -10.79 -4.95
C PHE A 36 3.20 -10.67 -5.88
N TYR A 37 2.43 -9.58 -5.82
CA TYR A 37 1.32 -9.39 -6.77
C TYR A 37 1.84 -9.20 -8.20
N ALA A 38 2.88 -8.37 -8.35
CA ALA A 38 3.50 -8.09 -9.63
C ALA A 38 4.24 -9.29 -10.26
N SER A 39 4.54 -10.36 -9.51
CA SER A 39 5.10 -11.60 -10.07
C SER A 39 4.08 -12.47 -10.80
N THR A 40 2.78 -12.13 -10.68
CA THR A 40 1.69 -12.84 -11.35
C THR A 40 1.32 -12.12 -12.65
N ARG A 41 1.29 -12.85 -13.77
CA ARG A 41 1.04 -12.29 -15.11
C ARG A 41 -0.25 -11.46 -15.22
N THR A 42 -1.27 -11.76 -14.43
CA THR A 42 -2.53 -11.00 -14.41
C THR A 42 -2.39 -9.56 -13.92
N TYR A 43 -1.30 -9.21 -13.24
CA TYR A 43 -1.01 -7.85 -12.78
C TYR A 43 -0.20 -7.02 -13.79
N GLU A 44 0.30 -7.62 -14.87
CA GLU A 44 1.06 -6.90 -15.91
C GLU A 44 0.35 -5.63 -16.43
N PRO A 45 -0.97 -5.62 -16.70
CA PRO A 45 -1.65 -4.39 -17.14
C PRO A 45 -1.60 -3.25 -16.12
N VAL A 46 -1.57 -3.55 -14.81
CA VAL A 46 -1.46 -2.53 -13.75
C VAL A 46 -0.08 -1.89 -13.82
N LEU A 47 0.98 -2.68 -13.98
CA LEU A 47 2.34 -2.17 -14.11
C LEU A 47 2.54 -1.40 -15.44
N ALA A 48 1.89 -1.85 -16.52
CA ALA A 48 1.99 -1.24 -17.84
C ALA A 48 1.47 0.20 -17.88
N VAL A 49 0.45 0.54 -17.08
CA VAL A 49 -0.06 1.93 -16.96
C VAL A 49 1.04 2.90 -16.50
N HIS A 50 2.04 2.39 -15.79
CA HIS A 50 3.17 3.16 -15.27
C HIS A 50 4.48 2.89 -16.06
N GLY A 51 4.44 2.08 -17.12
CA GLY A 51 5.62 1.71 -17.91
C GLY A 51 6.55 0.67 -17.25
N TRP A 52 6.05 -0.10 -16.27
CA TRP A 52 6.84 -1.05 -15.47
C TRP A 52 6.63 -2.53 -15.84
N GLN A 53 5.96 -2.81 -16.96
CA GLN A 53 5.62 -4.18 -17.39
C GLN A 53 6.83 -5.13 -17.46
N ASP A 54 8.03 -4.62 -17.77
CA ASP A 54 9.24 -5.42 -17.91
C ASP A 54 9.76 -6.00 -16.58
N LEU A 55 9.20 -5.57 -15.44
CA LEU A 55 9.49 -6.16 -14.13
C LEU A 55 8.81 -7.51 -13.91
N VAL A 56 7.64 -7.75 -14.51
CA VAL A 56 6.84 -8.97 -14.31
C VAL A 56 7.66 -10.25 -14.54
N PRO A 57 8.39 -10.44 -15.67
CA PRO A 57 9.18 -11.66 -15.86
C PRO A 57 10.32 -11.81 -14.85
N GLN A 58 10.93 -10.69 -14.41
CA GLN A 58 12.01 -10.70 -13.42
C GLN A 58 11.49 -11.12 -12.04
N LEU A 59 10.36 -10.55 -11.63
CA LEU A 59 9.67 -10.86 -10.39
C LEU A 59 9.15 -12.30 -10.38
N HIS A 60 8.58 -12.76 -11.50
CA HIS A 60 8.14 -14.14 -11.66
C HIS A 60 9.29 -15.12 -11.44
N ARG A 61 10.42 -14.93 -12.13
CA ARG A 61 11.61 -15.77 -11.97
C ARG A 61 12.06 -15.83 -10.52
N LYS A 62 12.25 -14.69 -9.86
CA LYS A 62 12.68 -14.63 -8.45
C LYS A 62 11.70 -15.31 -7.50
N SER A 63 10.39 -15.23 -7.77
CA SER A 63 9.38 -15.90 -6.96
C SER A 63 9.49 -17.43 -7.04
N VAL A 64 9.78 -17.98 -8.22
CA VAL A 64 10.02 -19.42 -8.42
C VAL A 64 11.34 -19.86 -7.76
N GLU A 65 12.35 -18.99 -7.76
CA GLU A 65 13.64 -19.21 -7.08
C GLU A 65 13.55 -19.06 -5.55
N GLY A 66 12.44 -18.56 -5.01
CA GLY A 66 12.28 -18.27 -3.58
C GLY A 66 13.06 -17.05 -3.08
N ASP A 67 13.53 -16.18 -3.98
CA ASP A 67 14.31 -14.97 -3.67
C ASP A 67 13.38 -13.80 -3.27
N TRP A 68 12.73 -13.94 -2.11
CA TRP A 68 11.78 -12.94 -1.60
C TRP A 68 12.40 -11.57 -1.34
N LYS A 69 13.64 -11.56 -0.86
CA LYS A 69 14.37 -10.31 -0.61
C LYS A 69 14.68 -9.59 -1.93
N GLY A 70 15.26 -10.31 -2.90
CA GLY A 70 15.56 -9.73 -4.20
C GLY A 70 14.32 -9.32 -4.99
N MET A 71 13.15 -9.92 -4.72
CA MET A 71 11.87 -9.42 -5.24
C MET A 71 11.52 -8.03 -4.69
N ALA A 72 11.61 -7.84 -3.37
CA ALA A 72 11.33 -6.57 -2.73
C ALA A 72 12.31 -5.47 -3.19
N ASP A 73 13.59 -5.82 -3.40
CA ASP A 73 14.64 -4.91 -3.87
C ASP A 73 14.38 -4.35 -5.29
N LEU A 74 13.59 -5.05 -6.11
CA LEU A 74 13.17 -4.55 -7.43
C LEU A 74 12.06 -3.50 -7.37
N ILE A 75 11.39 -3.34 -6.23
CA ILE A 75 10.34 -2.34 -6.05
C ILE A 75 10.97 -1.04 -5.55
N THR A 76 10.95 -0.02 -6.40
CA THR A 76 11.50 1.30 -6.07
C THR A 76 10.62 2.04 -5.05
N ASP A 77 11.15 3.11 -4.46
CA ASP A 77 10.34 3.99 -3.60
C ASP A 77 9.24 4.70 -4.40
N GLU A 78 9.48 5.03 -5.67
CA GLU A 78 8.46 5.56 -6.58
C GLU A 78 7.30 4.57 -6.79
N MET A 79 7.61 3.29 -7.04
CA MET A 79 6.60 2.25 -7.19
C MET A 79 5.82 2.05 -5.88
N LEU A 80 6.52 2.05 -4.75
CA LEU A 80 5.89 1.98 -3.43
C LEU A 80 4.90 3.13 -3.23
N GLU A 81 5.31 4.38 -3.44
CA GLU A 81 4.45 5.56 -3.27
C GLU A 81 3.32 5.64 -4.30
N THR A 82 3.50 4.99 -5.46
CA THR A 82 2.45 4.88 -6.48
C THR A 82 1.34 3.93 -6.05
N TYR A 83 1.64 2.86 -5.32
CA TYR A 83 0.65 1.85 -4.89
C TYR A 83 0.22 1.96 -3.44
N ALA A 84 0.99 2.65 -2.59
CA ALA A 84 0.75 2.77 -1.15
C ALA A 84 0.70 4.22 -0.70
N VAL A 85 0.00 4.47 0.41
CA VAL A 85 0.04 5.77 1.09
C VAL A 85 1.09 5.71 2.19
N VAL A 86 2.10 6.55 2.09
CA VAL A 86 3.19 6.64 3.06
C VAL A 86 3.01 7.90 3.90
N GLY A 87 3.12 7.82 5.23
CA GLY A 87 2.97 8.97 6.11
C GLY A 87 3.29 8.68 7.57
N SER A 88 3.12 9.69 8.43
CA SER A 88 3.15 9.54 9.89
C SER A 88 1.74 9.46 10.45
N TYR A 89 1.59 9.08 11.72
CA TYR A 89 0.26 9.07 12.33
C TYR A 89 -0.38 10.47 12.39
N ALA A 90 0.43 11.53 12.32
CA ALA A 90 -0.04 12.92 12.29
C ALA A 90 -0.58 13.39 10.92
N ASN A 91 -0.33 12.67 9.83
CA ASN A 91 -0.75 13.11 8.49
C ASN A 91 -1.37 12.03 7.60
N ILE A 92 -1.35 10.76 8.03
CA ILE A 92 -1.80 9.64 7.18
C ILE A 92 -3.30 9.74 6.85
N ALA A 93 -4.13 10.24 7.76
CA ALA A 93 -5.56 10.44 7.51
C ALA A 93 -5.79 11.47 6.39
N THR A 94 -5.13 12.62 6.46
CA THR A 94 -5.15 13.64 5.41
C THR A 94 -4.67 13.08 4.06
N ARG A 95 -3.53 12.36 4.03
CA ARG A 95 -2.99 11.76 2.80
C ARG A 95 -3.93 10.73 2.17
N LEU A 96 -4.63 9.93 3.00
CA LEU A 96 -5.62 8.97 2.52
C LEU A 96 -6.84 9.66 1.92
N LYS A 97 -7.33 10.74 2.56
CA LYS A 97 -8.42 11.56 2.04
C LYS A 97 -8.06 12.15 0.67
N GLU A 98 -6.88 12.76 0.55
CA GLU A 98 -6.41 13.35 -0.70
C GLU A 98 -6.31 12.31 -1.82
N ARG A 99 -5.71 11.15 -1.53
CA ARG A 99 -5.49 10.11 -2.55
C ARG A 99 -6.78 9.47 -3.07
N TYR A 100 -7.79 9.32 -2.21
CA TYR A 100 -9.03 8.62 -2.55
C TYR A 100 -10.25 9.52 -2.67
N ALA A 101 -10.06 10.85 -2.70
CA ALA A 101 -11.12 11.83 -2.87
C ALA A 101 -11.97 11.50 -4.11
N GLY A 102 -13.28 11.31 -3.91
CA GLY A 102 -14.23 10.97 -4.97
C GLY A 102 -14.16 9.51 -5.48
N LEU A 103 -13.22 8.70 -5.00
CA LEU A 103 -13.03 7.30 -5.41
C LEU A 103 -13.61 6.30 -4.41
N LEU A 104 -13.31 6.49 -3.12
CA LEU A 104 -13.73 5.58 -2.04
C LEU A 104 -14.57 6.32 -0.99
N ASP A 105 -15.51 5.60 -0.39
CA ASP A 105 -16.29 6.08 0.75
C ASP A 105 -15.71 5.57 2.08
N ARG A 106 -15.05 4.42 2.07
CA ARG A 106 -14.37 3.82 3.24
C ARG A 106 -13.08 3.13 2.83
N THR A 107 -12.11 3.11 3.73
CA THR A 107 -10.88 2.31 3.57
C THR A 107 -10.46 1.65 4.88
N ALA A 108 -9.63 0.62 4.78
CA ALA A 108 -8.91 0.02 5.89
C ALA A 108 -7.40 -0.01 5.58
N PHE A 109 -6.55 -0.09 6.61
CA PHE A 109 -5.11 -0.25 6.42
C PHE A 109 -4.81 -1.69 6.03
N TYR A 110 -4.15 -1.88 4.89
CA TYR A 110 -3.53 -3.15 4.51
C TYR A 110 -2.02 -3.06 4.79
N GLN A 111 -1.61 -3.63 5.92
CA GLN A 111 -0.21 -3.70 6.35
C GLN A 111 0.24 -5.16 6.50
N PRO A 112 1.09 -5.67 5.59
CA PRO A 112 1.55 -7.06 5.61
C PRO A 112 2.47 -7.40 6.79
N TYR A 113 3.11 -6.41 7.43
CA TYR A 113 4.04 -6.62 8.54
C TYR A 113 3.33 -6.69 9.90
N ARG A 114 2.76 -5.56 10.32
CA ARG A 114 2.07 -5.41 11.59
C ARG A 114 0.95 -4.41 11.40
N GLN A 115 -0.28 -4.85 11.63
CA GLN A 115 -1.41 -3.95 11.72
C GLN A 115 -1.40 -3.27 13.09
N PRO A 116 -1.60 -1.95 13.16
CA PRO A 116 -1.83 -1.27 14.42
C PRO A 116 -3.12 -1.81 15.05
N THR A 117 -3.09 -1.97 16.37
CA THR A 117 -4.27 -2.38 17.16
C THR A 117 -4.94 -1.15 17.73
N LEU A 118 -6.20 -1.29 18.18
CA LEU A 118 -6.91 -0.21 18.86
C LEU A 118 -6.29 0.16 20.22
N ASP A 119 -5.44 -0.70 20.78
CA ASP A 119 -4.68 -0.43 22.01
C ASP A 119 -3.54 0.58 21.78
N ASP A 120 -3.10 0.76 20.53
CA ASP A 120 -2.20 1.84 20.16
C ASP A 120 -3.02 3.13 20.00
N PRO A 121 -2.87 4.13 20.89
CA PRO A 121 -3.71 5.32 20.90
C PRO A 121 -3.54 6.20 19.65
N ARG A 122 -2.54 5.92 18.80
CA ARG A 122 -2.35 6.62 17.54
C ARG A 122 -3.38 6.22 16.49
N LEU A 123 -3.82 4.96 16.46
CA LEU A 123 -4.80 4.49 15.49
C LEU A 123 -6.21 5.08 15.70
N PRO A 124 -6.78 5.12 16.93
CA PRO A 124 -8.04 5.81 17.18
C PRO A 124 -8.03 7.28 16.72
N LYS A 125 -6.92 8.01 16.96
CA LYS A 125 -6.78 9.40 16.50
C LYS A 125 -6.83 9.53 14.97
N VAL A 126 -6.15 8.62 14.25
CA VAL A 126 -6.21 8.58 12.78
C VAL A 126 -7.63 8.28 12.29
N ILE A 127 -8.35 7.38 12.97
CA ILE A 127 -9.75 7.06 12.63
C ILE A 127 -10.64 8.29 12.85
N GLU A 128 -10.48 9.00 13.98
CA GLU A 128 -11.22 10.23 14.26
C GLU A 128 -10.93 11.31 13.19
N GLU A 129 -9.66 11.58 12.89
CA GLU A 129 -9.26 12.57 11.86
C GLU A 129 -9.77 12.19 10.46
N PHE A 130 -9.76 10.90 10.10
CA PHE A 130 -10.25 10.45 8.80
C PHE A 130 -11.77 10.61 8.67
N ASN A 131 -12.53 10.52 9.77
CA ASN A 131 -13.99 10.61 9.75
C ASN A 131 -14.55 12.01 10.12
N ALA A 132 -13.69 12.93 10.57
CA ALA A 132 -14.01 14.35 10.74
C ALA A 132 -14.20 15.06 9.39
#